data_AF-A0A1H1KDQ4-F1
#
_entry.id   AF-A0A1H1KDQ4-F1
#
_cell.length_a   1.000
_cell.length_b   1.000
_cell.length_c   1.000
_cell.angle_alpha   90.00
_cell.angle_beta   90.00
_cell.angle_gamma   90.00
#
_symmetry.space_group_name_H-M   'P 1'
#
loop_
_entity.id
_entity.type
_entity.pdbx_description
1 polymer ?
#
loop_
_entity_poly.entity_id
_entity_poly.type
_entity_poly.pdbx_seq_one_letter_code
_entity_poly.pdbx_strand_id
1 'polypeptide(L)'
;MVDTPAPYIPHSAGDLITAEDWNAMQVDVRQDIATQIATSIANVKDVAHATNADTLDGKNLADLTQAILDQVFAQLPKRTGYMRVFCNLRLHADKIIPHNLKAYPVTDLYQLDYFEVVCAKGEKTEDAVAEWVLFYLYHADERRLRIPPHTDAIDIETDPKFRILWKTLIDYFKEQGLLDYDDNTTLDDLEVDFWRAMFKSPPNDEFDPDSYCHSPWFEKCCGEKRTVGELTKHGDFDDIYLKVKPQKTINFPSGTGFPTPDPDAGATAEPTNVRVSQLDLDTVALRLLEPPIYPASLGPAPTEKTPIVPLPEGYKDRLPVMLLLKV
;
A
#
# COMPACT_ATOMS: atom_id res chain seq x y z
N MET A 1 -60.22 -38.53 4.40
CA MET A 1 -61.31 -38.63 3.40
C MET A 1 -61.40 -37.27 2.76
N VAL A 2 -61.24 -37.18 1.43
CA VAL A 2 -61.39 -35.90 0.73
C VAL A 2 -62.90 -35.67 0.67
N ASP A 3 -63.40 -34.64 1.35
CA ASP A 3 -64.81 -34.23 1.23
C ASP A 3 -65.06 -33.88 -0.23
N THR A 4 -65.79 -34.75 -0.93
CA THR A 4 -66.26 -34.46 -2.28
C THR A 4 -67.20 -33.26 -2.17
N PRO A 5 -66.96 -32.15 -2.89
CA PRO A 5 -67.81 -30.97 -2.79
C PRO A 5 -69.25 -31.34 -3.15
N ALA A 6 -70.19 -30.97 -2.28
CA ALA A 6 -71.61 -31.17 -2.53
C ALA A 6 -72.02 -30.37 -3.79
N PRO A 7 -72.81 -30.96 -4.70
CA PRO A 7 -73.28 -30.25 -5.88
C PRO A 7 -74.18 -29.08 -5.48
N TYR A 8 -74.05 -27.94 -6.16
CA TYR A 8 -74.87 -26.75 -5.93
C TYR A 8 -76.36 -27.02 -6.14
N ILE A 9 -76.70 -27.84 -7.14
CA ILE A 9 -78.05 -28.38 -7.35
C ILE A 9 -77.97 -29.90 -7.38
N PRO A 10 -78.60 -30.60 -6.42
CA PRO A 10 -78.59 -32.05 -6.38
C PRO A 10 -79.52 -32.63 -7.45
N HIS A 11 -79.01 -33.59 -8.24
CA HIS A 11 -79.79 -34.36 -9.21
C HIS A 11 -79.55 -35.86 -9.03
N SER A 12 -80.58 -36.66 -9.31
CA SER A 12 -80.49 -38.12 -9.36
C SER A 12 -80.26 -38.62 -10.79
N ALA A 13 -79.74 -39.83 -10.94
CA ALA A 13 -79.56 -40.42 -12.25
C ALA A 13 -80.91 -40.60 -12.97
N GLY A 14 -81.05 -39.98 -14.14
CA GLY A 14 -82.29 -39.98 -14.93
C GLY A 14 -83.09 -38.67 -14.87
N ASP A 15 -82.73 -37.74 -13.99
CA ASP A 15 -83.33 -36.40 -13.96
C ASP A 15 -82.89 -35.58 -15.19
N LEU A 16 -83.82 -34.82 -15.75
CA LEU A 16 -83.54 -33.92 -16.86
C LEU A 16 -83.04 -32.60 -16.29
N ILE A 17 -81.77 -32.26 -16.57
CA ILE A 17 -81.18 -30.97 -16.17
C ILE A 17 -81.78 -29.88 -17.06
N THR A 18 -82.50 -28.95 -16.44
CA THR A 18 -83.23 -27.89 -17.15
C THR A 18 -82.37 -26.64 -17.33
N ALA A 19 -82.80 -25.72 -18.19
CA ALA A 19 -82.11 -24.43 -18.38
C ALA A 19 -82.20 -23.58 -17.10
N GLU A 20 -83.29 -23.73 -16.35
CA GLU A 20 -83.52 -23.11 -15.05
C GLU A 20 -82.51 -23.61 -14.01
N ASP A 21 -82.20 -24.91 -13.99
CA ASP A 21 -81.17 -25.49 -13.11
C ASP A 21 -79.80 -24.90 -13.43
N TRP A 22 -79.44 -24.77 -14.71
CA TRP A 22 -78.18 -24.15 -15.11
C TRP A 22 -78.07 -22.68 -14.68
N ASN A 23 -79.17 -21.93 -14.78
CA ASN A 23 -79.19 -20.54 -14.36
C ASN A 23 -79.06 -20.41 -12.84
N ALA A 24 -79.77 -21.24 -12.07
CA ALA A 24 -79.67 -21.27 -10.61
C ALA A 24 -78.25 -21.65 -10.15
N MET A 25 -77.65 -22.67 -10.77
CA MET A 25 -76.28 -23.06 -10.46
C MET A 25 -75.28 -21.94 -10.74
N GLN A 26 -75.45 -21.19 -11.84
CA GLN A 26 -74.58 -20.05 -12.14
C GLN A 26 -74.70 -18.92 -11.10
N VAL A 27 -75.91 -18.68 -10.58
CA VAL A 27 -76.13 -17.71 -9.50
C VAL A 27 -75.42 -18.16 -8.23
N ASP A 28 -75.57 -19.43 -7.85
CA ASP A 28 -74.96 -19.99 -6.64
C ASP A 28 -73.43 -19.98 -6.70
N VAL A 29 -72.85 -20.36 -7.84
CA VAL A 29 -71.39 -20.28 -8.06
C VAL A 29 -70.90 -18.85 -7.94
N ARG A 30 -71.62 -17.87 -8.51
CA ARG A 30 -71.24 -16.46 -8.43
C ARG A 30 -71.30 -15.95 -6.99
N GLN A 31 -72.31 -16.37 -6.23
CA GLN A 31 -72.46 -16.00 -4.83
C GLN A 31 -71.38 -16.62 -3.94
N ASP A 32 -71.01 -17.88 -4.20
CA ASP A 32 -69.95 -18.56 -3.48
C ASP A 32 -68.59 -17.91 -3.76
N ILE A 33 -68.27 -17.63 -5.02
CA ILE A 33 -67.05 -16.89 -5.41
C ILE A 33 -67.00 -15.52 -4.71
N ALA A 34 -68.11 -14.78 -4.71
CA ALA A 34 -68.16 -13.48 -4.03
C ALA A 34 -67.90 -13.61 -2.51
N THR A 35 -68.42 -14.66 -1.89
CA THR A 35 -68.24 -14.95 -0.46
C THR A 35 -66.79 -15.37 -0.15
N GLN A 36 -66.20 -16.21 -0.99
CA GLN A 36 -64.79 -16.63 -0.86
C GLN A 36 -63.84 -15.45 -1.06
N ILE A 37 -64.12 -14.56 -2.02
CA ILE A 37 -63.36 -13.33 -2.24
C ILE A 37 -63.47 -12.42 -1.01
N ALA A 38 -64.68 -12.16 -0.52
CA ALA A 38 -64.90 -11.33 0.66
C ALA A 38 -64.17 -11.89 1.90
N THR A 39 -64.23 -13.21 2.09
CA THR A 39 -63.53 -13.92 3.17
C THR A 39 -62.02 -13.82 3.02
N SER A 40 -61.50 -14.01 1.80
CA SER A 40 -60.06 -13.90 1.53
C SER A 40 -59.55 -12.48 1.76
N ILE A 41 -60.29 -11.45 1.32
CA ILE A 41 -59.96 -10.04 1.58
C ILE A 41 -59.98 -9.75 3.09
N ALA A 42 -60.98 -10.22 3.83
CA ALA A 42 -61.05 -10.02 5.28
C ALA A 42 -59.92 -10.74 6.04
N ASN A 43 -59.39 -11.83 5.50
CA ASN A 43 -58.29 -12.59 6.08
C ASN A 43 -56.90 -12.03 5.74
N VAL A 44 -56.78 -11.18 4.72
CA VAL A 44 -55.56 -10.40 4.45
C VAL A 44 -55.52 -9.22 5.41
N LYS A 45 -55.04 -9.46 6.63
CA LYS A 45 -54.89 -8.43 7.67
C LYS A 45 -53.57 -7.63 7.56
N ASP A 46 -52.55 -8.24 6.97
CA ASP A 46 -51.24 -7.64 6.74
C ASP A 46 -50.72 -8.05 5.36
N VAL A 47 -50.36 -7.07 4.54
CA VAL A 47 -49.56 -7.31 3.35
C VAL A 47 -48.11 -7.30 3.83
N ALA A 48 -47.36 -8.38 3.62
CA ALA A 48 -45.98 -8.55 4.13
C ALA A 48 -45.00 -7.41 3.75
N HIS A 49 -45.38 -6.52 2.84
CA HIS A 49 -44.61 -5.35 2.41
C HIS A 49 -45.06 -4.01 3.03
N ALA A 50 -46.19 -3.93 3.73
CA ALA A 50 -46.69 -2.69 4.31
C ALA A 50 -46.04 -2.32 5.65
N THR A 51 -45.62 -3.33 6.44
CA THR A 51 -44.89 -3.14 7.72
C THR A 51 -43.41 -2.78 7.54
N ASN A 52 -42.87 -2.88 6.32
CA ASN A 52 -41.48 -2.56 5.98
C ASN A 52 -41.32 -1.20 5.28
N ALA A 53 -42.35 -0.34 5.25
CA ALA A 53 -42.25 0.97 4.58
C ALA A 53 -41.14 1.86 5.18
N ASP A 54 -40.85 1.70 6.47
CA ASP A 54 -39.88 2.51 7.22
C ASP A 54 -38.50 1.85 7.32
N THR A 55 -38.34 0.63 6.79
CA THR A 55 -37.10 -0.15 6.91
C THR A 55 -36.67 -0.73 5.56
N LEU A 56 -35.46 -0.41 5.14
CA LEU A 56 -34.81 -1.06 3.99
C LEU A 56 -34.05 -2.29 4.52
N ASP A 57 -34.47 -3.48 4.10
CA ASP A 57 -33.87 -4.76 4.52
C ASP A 57 -33.84 -4.96 6.06
N GLY A 58 -34.92 -4.56 6.74
CA GLY A 58 -35.04 -4.67 8.20
C GLY A 58 -34.19 -3.67 8.99
N LYS A 59 -33.51 -2.73 8.32
CA LYS A 59 -32.76 -1.65 8.94
C LYS A 59 -33.47 -0.32 8.78
N ASN A 60 -33.56 0.45 9.86
CA ASN A 60 -34.05 1.82 9.79
C ASN A 60 -32.95 2.75 9.22
N LEU A 61 -33.30 4.00 8.90
CA LEU A 61 -32.36 4.99 8.33
C LEU A 61 -31.14 5.25 9.23
N ALA A 62 -31.31 5.23 10.55
CA ALA A 62 -30.21 5.44 11.51
C ALA A 62 -29.23 4.26 11.48
N ASP A 63 -29.72 3.02 11.45
CA ASP A 63 -28.91 1.81 11.37
C ASP A 63 -28.16 1.71 10.04
N LEU A 64 -28.80 2.10 8.94
CA LEU A 64 -28.15 2.20 7.62
C LEU A 64 -27.06 3.28 7.61
N THR A 65 -27.34 4.44 8.18
CA THR A 65 -26.37 5.54 8.28
C THR A 65 -25.17 5.11 9.12
N GLN A 66 -25.41 4.45 10.26
CA GLN A 66 -24.33 3.94 11.11
C GLN A 66 -23.51 2.86 10.39
N ALA A 67 -24.15 1.92 9.70
CA ALA A 67 -23.43 0.89 8.95
C ALA A 67 -22.58 1.47 7.80
N ILE A 68 -23.08 2.51 7.12
CA ILE A 68 -22.32 3.24 6.10
C ILE A 68 -21.15 3.98 6.75
N LEU A 69 -21.39 4.70 7.86
CA LEU A 69 -20.34 5.39 8.60
C LEU A 69 -19.28 4.41 9.12
N ASP A 70 -19.67 3.25 9.63
CA ASP A 70 -18.75 2.20 10.10
C ASP A 70 -17.92 1.64 8.94
N GLN A 71 -18.51 1.42 7.76
CA GLN A 71 -17.76 1.03 6.57
C GLN A 71 -16.81 2.13 6.09
N VAL A 72 -17.26 3.39 6.11
CA VAL A 72 -16.44 4.56 5.76
C VAL A 72 -15.31 4.72 6.77
N PHE A 73 -15.55 4.59 8.07
CA PHE A 73 -14.54 4.65 9.14
C PHE A 73 -13.65 3.41 9.18
N ALA A 74 -14.07 2.26 8.66
CA ALA A 74 -13.18 1.10 8.46
C ALA A 74 -12.29 1.26 7.23
N GLN A 75 -12.75 2.00 6.22
CA GLN A 75 -11.97 2.31 5.02
C GLN A 75 -11.11 3.57 5.17
N LEU A 76 -11.50 4.52 6.01
CA LEU A 76 -10.78 5.78 6.22
C LEU A 76 -9.34 5.54 6.68
N PRO A 77 -9.04 4.71 7.70
CA PRO A 77 -7.65 4.36 8.07
C PRO A 77 -6.84 3.76 6.93
N LYS A 78 -7.50 3.05 5.99
CA LYS A 78 -6.85 2.51 4.78
C LYS A 78 -6.55 3.59 3.73
N ARG A 79 -7.21 4.75 3.80
CA ARG A 79 -7.04 5.91 2.91
C ARG A 79 -6.33 7.11 3.56
N THR A 80 -6.31 7.20 4.89
CA THR A 80 -5.60 8.21 5.69
C THR A 80 -4.20 7.78 6.08
N GLY A 81 -3.71 6.67 5.52
CA GLY A 81 -2.36 6.17 5.71
C GLY A 81 -1.36 7.07 4.98
N TYR A 82 -0.24 7.37 5.64
CA TYR A 82 0.88 8.08 5.04
C TYR A 82 1.26 7.44 3.70
N MET A 83 1.18 8.20 2.61
CA MET A 83 1.69 7.76 1.33
C MET A 83 3.18 8.10 1.29
N ARG A 84 4.03 7.08 1.21
CA ARG A 84 5.47 7.25 1.00
C ARG A 84 5.79 7.15 -0.49
N VAL A 85 6.46 8.16 -1.02
CA VAL A 85 6.89 8.22 -2.42
C VAL A 85 8.39 8.49 -2.49
N PHE A 86 9.11 7.72 -3.29
CA PHE A 86 10.52 7.96 -3.59
C PHE A 86 10.64 8.64 -4.95
N CYS A 87 11.32 9.79 -4.99
CA CYS A 87 11.49 10.57 -6.21
C CYS A 87 12.95 10.91 -6.46
N ASN A 88 13.29 11.10 -7.73
CA ASN A 88 14.60 11.56 -8.17
C ASN A 88 14.46 12.92 -8.86
N LEU A 89 14.60 14.01 -8.09
CA LEU A 89 14.33 15.36 -8.54
C LEU A 89 15.46 15.87 -9.42
N ARG A 90 15.14 16.39 -10.61
CA ARG A 90 16.12 17.08 -11.46
C ARG A 90 16.14 18.57 -11.16
N LEU A 91 17.33 19.17 -11.22
CA LEU A 91 17.52 20.60 -11.02
C LEU A 91 16.59 21.42 -11.94
N HIS A 92 15.83 22.33 -11.34
CA HIS A 92 14.89 23.25 -12.01
C HIS A 92 13.74 22.60 -12.81
N ALA A 93 13.55 21.28 -12.73
CA ALA A 93 12.41 20.59 -13.35
C ALA A 93 11.29 20.34 -12.33
N ASP A 94 10.04 20.47 -12.75
CA ASP A 94 8.90 20.04 -11.94
C ASP A 94 8.72 18.53 -12.03
N LYS A 95 8.65 17.88 -10.88
CA LYS A 95 8.18 16.51 -10.72
C LYS A 95 6.74 16.56 -10.21
N ILE A 96 5.81 16.11 -11.04
CA ILE A 96 4.39 16.01 -10.68
C ILE A 96 4.12 14.61 -10.12
N ILE A 97 3.46 14.54 -8.96
CA ILE A 97 3.17 13.32 -8.23
C ILE A 97 1.65 13.20 -8.08
N PRO A 98 1.00 12.25 -8.78
CA PRO A 98 -0.40 11.95 -8.59
C PRO A 98 -0.58 11.08 -7.34
N HIS A 99 -1.16 11.65 -6.28
CA HIS A 99 -1.42 10.97 -5.02
C HIS A 99 -2.88 10.53 -4.85
N ASN A 100 -3.83 11.12 -5.59
CA ASN A 100 -5.24 10.72 -5.61
C ASN A 100 -5.95 10.70 -4.24
N LEU A 101 -5.52 11.57 -3.31
CA LEU A 101 -6.01 11.58 -1.93
C LEU A 101 -7.31 12.38 -1.75
N LYS A 102 -7.77 13.10 -2.78
CA LYS A 102 -8.98 13.96 -2.75
C LYS A 102 -8.95 15.04 -1.65
N ALA A 103 -7.77 15.39 -1.17
CA ALA A 103 -7.52 16.36 -0.11
C ALA A 103 -6.11 16.94 -0.30
N TYR A 104 -5.85 18.14 0.25
CA TYR A 104 -4.50 18.69 0.29
C TYR A 104 -3.70 18.03 1.42
N PRO A 105 -2.74 17.14 1.14
CA PRO A 105 -1.99 16.46 2.19
C PRO A 105 -0.98 17.41 2.85
N VAL A 106 -0.69 17.14 4.12
CA VAL A 106 0.55 17.60 4.76
C VAL A 106 1.70 16.84 4.11
N THR A 107 2.64 17.58 3.54
CA THR A 107 3.76 17.02 2.78
C THR A 107 5.06 17.21 3.55
N ASP A 108 5.62 16.12 4.07
CA ASP A 108 6.98 16.10 4.63
C ASP A 108 7.96 15.59 3.56
N LEU A 109 9.12 16.23 3.46
CA LEU A 109 10.16 15.88 2.49
C LEU A 109 11.48 15.59 3.21
N TYR A 110 12.11 14.50 2.79
CA TYR A 110 13.39 14.04 3.30
C TYR A 110 14.33 13.81 2.12
N GLN A 111 15.53 14.39 2.18
CA GLN A 111 16.63 14.04 1.29
C GLN A 111 17.09 12.62 1.65
N LEU A 112 17.36 11.79 0.65
CA LEU A 112 17.97 10.49 0.87
C LEU A 112 19.48 10.61 0.72
N ASP A 113 20.19 10.33 1.80
CA ASP A 113 21.65 10.32 1.78
C ASP A 113 22.18 8.96 1.34
N TYR A 114 23.22 9.01 0.51
CA TYR A 114 24.01 7.84 0.20
C TYR A 114 24.76 7.35 1.44
N PHE A 115 24.89 6.03 1.57
CA PHE A 115 25.71 5.42 2.59
C PHE A 115 26.47 4.22 2.07
N GLU A 116 27.65 4.02 2.64
CA GLU A 116 28.51 2.89 2.32
C GLU A 116 27.93 1.59 2.89
N VAL A 117 27.94 0.54 2.07
CA VAL A 117 27.53 -0.83 2.41
C VAL A 117 28.39 -1.85 1.69
N VAL A 118 28.31 -3.10 2.11
CA VAL A 118 28.86 -4.24 1.35
C VAL A 118 27.73 -4.88 0.55
N CYS A 119 27.81 -4.81 -0.77
CA CYS A 119 26.84 -5.40 -1.70
C CYS A 119 27.31 -6.77 -2.18
N ALA A 120 26.38 -7.72 -2.33
CA ALA A 120 26.63 -8.94 -3.08
C ALA A 120 26.70 -8.63 -4.60
N LYS A 121 27.68 -9.19 -5.32
CA LYS A 121 27.82 -9.07 -6.79
C LYS A 121 27.90 -10.41 -7.53
N GLY A 122 27.80 -11.51 -6.79
CA GLY A 122 27.86 -12.86 -7.34
C GLY A 122 27.49 -13.88 -6.27
N GLU A 123 27.48 -15.16 -6.67
CA GLU A 123 27.06 -16.28 -5.79
C GLU A 123 27.97 -16.47 -4.56
N LYS A 124 29.18 -15.92 -4.59
CA LYS A 124 30.14 -16.08 -3.50
C LYS A 124 30.30 -14.80 -2.70
N THR A 125 30.35 -14.97 -1.38
CA THR A 125 30.62 -13.89 -0.43
C THR A 125 31.97 -13.18 -0.66
N GLU A 126 32.94 -13.85 -1.28
CA GLU A 126 34.25 -13.28 -1.62
C GLU A 126 34.20 -12.25 -2.76
N ASP A 127 33.11 -12.25 -3.54
CA ASP A 127 32.89 -11.30 -4.63
C ASP A 127 32.15 -10.04 -4.15
N ALA A 128 31.84 -9.93 -2.86
CA ALA A 128 31.16 -8.79 -2.28
C ALA A 128 32.05 -7.54 -2.29
N VAL A 129 31.46 -6.39 -2.62
CA VAL A 129 32.17 -5.12 -2.82
C VAL A 129 31.55 -4.00 -1.99
N ALA A 130 32.36 -3.02 -1.60
CA ALA A 130 31.87 -1.81 -0.92
C ALA A 130 31.33 -0.81 -1.96
N GLU A 131 30.09 -0.36 -1.78
CA GLU A 131 29.42 0.60 -2.67
C GLU A 131 28.62 1.65 -1.88
N TRP A 132 28.38 2.79 -2.51
CA TRP A 132 27.48 3.82 -2.00
C TRP A 132 26.09 3.62 -2.57
N VAL A 133 25.12 3.34 -1.71
CA VAL A 133 23.73 3.08 -2.12
C VAL A 133 22.76 3.99 -1.38
N LEU A 134 21.52 4.06 -1.87
CA LEU A 134 20.38 4.72 -1.22
C LEU A 134 19.47 3.73 -0.49
N PHE A 135 19.40 2.49 -0.99
CA PHE A 135 18.53 1.44 -0.48
C PHE A 135 19.34 0.17 -0.26
N TYR A 136 19.20 -0.44 0.90
CA TYR A 136 19.96 -1.65 1.24
C TYR A 136 19.09 -2.67 1.96
N LEU A 137 18.98 -3.88 1.40
CA LEU A 137 18.35 -5.02 2.06
C LEU A 137 19.37 -5.81 2.84
N TYR A 138 19.07 -6.13 4.09
CA TYR A 138 19.96 -6.90 4.96
C TYR A 138 19.21 -7.66 6.05
N HIS A 139 19.84 -8.71 6.56
CA HIS A 139 19.34 -9.47 7.71
C HIS A 139 19.85 -8.92 9.04
N ALA A 140 19.08 -9.04 10.12
CA ALA A 140 19.40 -8.53 11.45
C ALA A 140 20.76 -8.96 12.02
N ASP A 141 21.25 -10.11 11.57
CA ASP A 141 22.52 -10.70 11.99
C ASP A 141 23.74 -9.97 11.40
N GLU A 142 23.57 -9.27 10.28
CA GLU A 142 24.64 -8.55 9.59
C GLU A 142 24.72 -7.11 10.10
N ARG A 143 25.23 -6.93 11.31
CA ARG A 143 25.43 -5.58 11.89
C ARG A 143 26.68 -4.89 11.39
N ARG A 144 27.72 -5.67 11.10
CA ARG A 144 29.04 -5.21 10.67
C ARG A 144 29.63 -6.21 9.68
N LEU A 145 29.98 -5.74 8.50
CA LEU A 145 30.55 -6.57 7.44
C LEU A 145 31.97 -6.13 7.13
N ARG A 146 32.86 -7.11 6.96
CA ARG A 146 34.21 -6.87 6.45
C ARG A 146 34.14 -6.71 4.94
N ILE A 147 34.95 -5.81 4.39
CA ILE A 147 35.07 -5.60 2.94
C ILE A 147 36.13 -6.57 2.43
N PRO A 148 35.81 -7.65 1.68
CA PRO A 148 36.84 -8.49 1.07
C PRO A 148 37.62 -7.68 0.01
N PRO A 149 38.95 -7.84 -0.15
CA PRO A 149 39.91 -8.59 0.68
C PRO A 149 40.50 -7.76 1.84
N HIS A 150 39.98 -6.56 2.11
CA HIS A 150 40.47 -5.63 3.11
C HIS A 150 40.13 -6.07 4.56
N THR A 151 40.89 -5.54 5.52
CA THR A 151 40.60 -5.74 6.96
C THR A 151 39.54 -4.79 7.49
N ASP A 152 39.19 -3.77 6.72
CA ASP A 152 38.22 -2.76 7.10
C ASP A 152 36.80 -3.33 7.09
N ALA A 153 35.94 -2.74 7.92
CA ALA A 153 34.59 -3.21 8.12
C ALA A 153 33.62 -2.05 8.22
N ILE A 154 32.50 -2.19 7.54
CA ILE A 154 31.41 -1.21 7.49
C ILE A 154 30.35 -1.63 8.51
N ASP A 155 29.97 -0.69 9.36
CA ASP A 155 28.84 -0.84 10.26
C ASP A 155 27.54 -0.55 9.49
N ILE A 156 26.73 -1.60 9.29
CA ILE A 156 25.43 -1.48 8.63
C ILE A 156 24.45 -0.75 9.56
N GLU A 157 24.54 -0.97 10.86
CA GLU A 157 23.67 -0.32 11.83
C GLU A 157 24.46 0.52 12.83
N THR A 158 24.09 1.79 12.92
CA THR A 158 24.54 2.72 13.94
C THR A 158 23.33 3.22 14.71
N ASP A 159 23.49 3.49 16.01
CA ASP A 159 22.40 4.04 16.83
C ASP A 159 22.27 5.56 16.57
N PRO A 160 21.04 6.11 16.48
CA PRO A 160 19.75 5.42 16.57
C PRO A 160 19.41 4.62 15.30
N LYS A 161 18.89 3.39 15.51
CA LYS A 161 18.53 2.48 14.41
C LYS A 161 17.27 2.95 13.68
N PHE A 162 17.42 3.23 12.40
CA PHE A 162 16.29 3.35 11.47
C PHE A 162 16.19 2.07 10.64
N ARG A 163 15.09 1.32 10.79
CA ARG A 163 14.84 0.07 10.07
C ARG A 163 13.41 0.03 9.56
N ILE A 164 13.23 -0.43 8.33
CA ILE A 164 11.90 -0.72 7.78
C ILE A 164 11.83 -2.23 7.59
N LEU A 165 10.86 -2.89 8.22
CA LEU A 165 10.68 -4.34 8.05
C LEU A 165 10.31 -4.65 6.60
N TRP A 166 11.10 -5.51 5.94
CA TRP A 166 10.91 -5.80 4.51
C TRP A 166 9.56 -6.49 4.25
N LYS A 167 9.18 -7.42 5.14
CA LYS A 167 7.87 -8.09 5.13
C LYS A 167 6.69 -7.12 5.05
N THR A 168 6.73 -6.05 5.83
CA THR A 168 5.67 -5.01 5.80
C THR A 168 5.56 -4.34 4.42
N LEU A 169 6.68 -4.20 3.70
CA LEU A 169 6.68 -3.57 2.37
C LEU A 169 6.16 -4.51 1.29
N ILE A 170 6.62 -5.76 1.27
CA ILE A 170 6.14 -6.75 0.30
C ILE A 170 4.65 -7.05 0.49
N ASP A 171 4.17 -7.11 1.75
CA ASP A 171 2.75 -7.33 2.04
C ASP A 171 1.91 -6.14 1.57
N TYR A 172 2.40 -4.92 1.80
CA TYR A 172 1.77 -3.71 1.27
C TYR A 172 1.71 -3.71 -0.27
N PHE A 173 2.80 -4.10 -0.95
CA PHE A 173 2.79 -4.19 -2.42
C PHE A 173 1.90 -5.33 -2.94
N LYS A 174 1.79 -6.43 -2.20
CA LYS A 174 0.87 -7.52 -2.50
C LYS A 174 -0.59 -7.10 -2.38
N GLU A 175 -0.94 -6.36 -1.33
CA GLU A 175 -2.28 -5.80 -1.17
C GLU A 175 -2.65 -4.81 -2.30
N GLN A 176 -1.65 -4.14 -2.88
CA GLN A 176 -1.83 -3.25 -4.03
C GLN A 176 -1.82 -3.98 -5.39
N GLY A 177 -1.60 -5.29 -5.40
CA GLY A 177 -1.47 -6.08 -6.64
C GLY A 177 -0.25 -5.72 -7.48
N LEU A 178 0.78 -5.11 -6.85
CA LEU A 178 2.05 -4.75 -7.51
C LEU A 178 3.08 -5.89 -7.45
N LEU A 179 2.91 -6.81 -6.51
CA LEU A 179 3.76 -7.96 -6.28
C LEU A 179 2.87 -9.16 -5.92
N ASP A 180 3.28 -10.37 -6.30
CA ASP A 180 2.64 -11.59 -5.81
C ASP A 180 3.71 -12.57 -5.36
N TYR A 181 3.43 -13.27 -4.25
CA TYR A 181 4.35 -14.26 -3.70
C TYR A 181 3.59 -15.26 -2.82
N ASP A 182 4.10 -16.49 -2.75
CA ASP A 182 3.59 -17.54 -1.90
C ASP A 182 4.75 -18.27 -1.17
N ASP A 183 4.41 -19.31 -0.40
CA ASP A 183 5.38 -20.09 0.36
C ASP A 183 6.43 -20.82 -0.51
N ASN A 184 6.18 -20.96 -1.82
CA ASN A 184 7.07 -21.60 -2.78
C ASN A 184 7.91 -20.59 -3.57
N THR A 185 7.59 -19.29 -3.51
CA THR A 185 8.41 -18.24 -4.13
C THR A 185 9.81 -18.27 -3.51
N THR A 186 10.84 -18.24 -4.36
CA THR A 186 12.24 -18.17 -3.90
C THR A 186 12.55 -16.78 -3.37
N LEU A 187 13.54 -16.67 -2.48
CA LEU A 187 13.94 -15.37 -1.95
C LEU A 187 14.45 -14.43 -3.07
N ASP A 188 15.21 -14.97 -4.02
CA ASP A 188 15.80 -14.22 -5.13
C ASP A 188 14.72 -13.67 -6.07
N ASP A 189 13.73 -14.49 -6.44
CA ASP A 189 12.60 -14.05 -7.26
C ASP A 189 11.80 -12.95 -6.55
N LEU A 190 11.56 -13.13 -5.24
CA LEU A 190 10.85 -12.15 -4.42
C LEU A 190 11.63 -10.83 -4.33
N GLU A 191 12.96 -10.87 -4.23
CA GLU A 191 13.79 -9.67 -4.21
C GLU A 191 13.70 -8.90 -5.53
N VAL A 192 13.86 -9.60 -6.66
CA VAL A 192 13.76 -8.99 -8.00
C VAL A 192 12.39 -8.34 -8.21
N ASP A 193 11.33 -9.02 -7.83
CA ASP A 193 9.97 -8.50 -7.94
C ASP A 193 9.71 -7.36 -6.94
N PHE A 194 10.32 -7.39 -5.75
CA PHE A 194 10.27 -6.29 -4.80
C PHE A 194 10.90 -5.02 -5.37
N TRP A 195 12.11 -5.08 -5.92
CA TRP A 195 12.76 -3.90 -6.51
C TRP A 195 11.97 -3.38 -7.71
N ARG A 196 11.37 -4.28 -8.51
CA ARG A 196 10.45 -3.91 -9.59
C ARG A 196 9.22 -3.18 -9.06
N ALA A 197 8.55 -3.72 -8.03
CA ALA A 197 7.39 -3.08 -7.42
C ALA A 197 7.73 -1.73 -6.77
N MET A 198 8.93 -1.61 -6.20
CA MET A 198 9.37 -0.38 -5.54
C MET A 198 9.69 0.75 -6.54
N PHE A 199 10.33 0.45 -7.68
CA PHE A 199 10.87 1.47 -8.58
C PHE A 199 10.27 1.51 -9.99
N LYS A 200 9.45 0.52 -10.38
CA LYS A 200 8.75 0.50 -11.68
C LYS A 200 7.24 0.68 -11.55
N SER A 201 6.76 0.99 -10.35
CA SER A 201 5.34 1.25 -10.09
C SER A 201 5.14 2.71 -9.64
N PRO A 202 4.31 3.49 -10.38
CA PRO A 202 3.93 4.83 -9.95
C PRO A 202 3.30 4.81 -8.53
N PRO A 203 3.52 5.85 -7.71
CA PRO A 203 4.15 7.13 -8.05
C PRO A 203 5.68 7.21 -7.86
N ASN A 204 6.35 6.12 -7.48
CA ASN A 204 7.80 6.13 -7.29
C ASN A 204 8.52 6.33 -8.62
N ASP A 205 9.67 7.01 -8.56
CA ASP A 205 10.60 7.08 -9.69
C ASP A 205 11.41 5.80 -9.82
N GLU A 206 11.89 5.57 -11.04
CA GLU A 206 12.93 4.58 -11.29
C GLU A 206 14.27 5.09 -10.76
N PHE A 207 14.95 4.24 -9.99
CA PHE A 207 16.30 4.46 -9.53
C PHE A 207 17.26 3.56 -10.32
N ASP A 208 18.49 4.02 -10.47
CA ASP A 208 19.56 3.25 -11.10
C ASP A 208 19.80 1.95 -10.30
N PRO A 209 19.97 0.79 -10.96
CA PRO A 209 20.40 -0.44 -10.30
C PRO A 209 21.59 -0.28 -9.35
N ASP A 210 22.52 0.64 -9.62
CA ASP A 210 23.66 0.90 -8.74
C ASP A 210 23.28 1.65 -7.44
N SER A 211 22.03 2.14 -7.32
CA SER A 211 21.54 2.86 -6.14
C SER A 211 20.93 1.94 -5.08
N TYR A 212 20.79 0.64 -5.35
CA TYR A 212 20.25 -0.33 -4.42
C TYR A 212 20.96 -1.67 -4.53
N CYS A 213 21.09 -2.36 -3.40
CA CYS A 213 21.64 -3.71 -3.38
C CYS A 213 21.18 -4.46 -2.13
N HIS A 214 21.54 -5.74 -2.05
CA HIS A 214 21.36 -6.56 -0.87
C HIS A 214 22.69 -7.01 -0.26
N SER A 215 22.60 -7.43 0.99
CA SER A 215 23.73 -7.87 1.79
C SER A 215 24.18 -9.29 1.42
N PRO A 216 25.45 -9.67 1.64
CA PRO A 216 25.95 -11.02 1.36
C PRO A 216 25.24 -12.15 2.10
N TRP A 217 24.43 -11.85 3.13
CA TRP A 217 23.56 -12.83 3.78
C TRP A 217 22.66 -13.59 2.80
N PHE A 218 22.11 -12.93 1.76
CA PHE A 218 21.17 -13.58 0.85
C PHE A 218 21.85 -14.73 0.10
N GLU A 219 23.06 -14.51 -0.40
CA GLU A 219 23.90 -15.54 -1.04
C GLU A 219 24.27 -16.66 -0.06
N LYS A 220 24.64 -16.30 1.17
CA LYS A 220 25.15 -17.25 2.18
C LYS A 220 24.06 -18.12 2.79
N CYS A 221 22.93 -17.52 3.14
CA CYS A 221 21.85 -18.18 3.86
C CYS A 221 20.93 -18.91 2.89
N CYS A 222 20.57 -18.25 1.79
CA CYS A 222 19.40 -18.60 1.00
C CYS A 222 19.78 -19.17 -0.36
N GLY A 223 20.75 -18.58 -1.05
CA GLY A 223 21.04 -18.89 -2.46
C GLY A 223 19.78 -19.02 -3.33
N GLU A 224 19.90 -19.63 -4.51
CA GLU A 224 18.75 -19.78 -5.43
C GLU A 224 17.62 -20.73 -4.93
N LYS A 225 17.69 -21.27 -3.70
CA LYS A 225 16.88 -22.46 -3.32
C LYS A 225 15.94 -22.28 -2.15
N ARG A 226 16.17 -21.32 -1.24
CA ARG A 226 15.26 -21.16 -0.10
C ARG A 226 13.99 -20.43 -0.51
N THR A 227 12.87 -21.00 -0.11
CA THR A 227 11.56 -20.39 -0.34
C THR A 227 11.13 -19.53 0.85
N VAL A 228 10.20 -18.62 0.60
CA VAL A 228 9.59 -17.79 1.65
C VAL A 228 8.98 -18.65 2.77
N GLY A 229 8.35 -19.77 2.43
CA GLY A 229 7.76 -20.69 3.40
C GLY A 229 8.81 -21.36 4.31
N GLU A 230 10.00 -21.65 3.80
CA GLU A 230 11.11 -22.17 4.61
C GLU A 230 11.64 -21.09 5.56
N LEU A 231 11.91 -19.89 5.05
CA LEU A 231 12.41 -18.77 5.85
C LEU A 231 11.42 -18.34 6.93
N THR A 232 10.13 -18.37 6.63
CA THR A 232 9.07 -18.07 7.59
C THR A 232 9.03 -19.10 8.73
N LYS A 233 9.24 -20.39 8.45
CA LYS A 233 9.29 -21.43 9.48
C LYS A 233 10.50 -21.29 10.41
N HIS A 234 11.62 -20.81 9.87
CA HIS A 234 12.85 -20.59 10.64
C HIS A 234 12.86 -19.25 11.40
N GLY A 235 11.98 -18.31 11.05
CA GLY A 235 11.92 -16.96 11.63
C GLY A 235 12.82 -15.94 10.93
N ASP A 236 13.70 -16.39 10.03
CA ASP A 236 14.65 -15.54 9.29
C ASP A 236 13.93 -14.46 8.45
N PHE A 237 12.73 -14.76 7.94
CA PHE A 237 11.97 -13.84 7.09
C PHE A 237 11.50 -12.57 7.82
N ASP A 238 11.24 -12.67 9.13
CA ASP A 238 10.79 -11.56 9.95
C ASP A 238 11.96 -10.65 10.39
N ASP A 239 13.19 -11.00 10.03
CA ASP A 239 14.42 -10.31 10.42
C ASP A 239 15.17 -9.68 9.23
N ILE A 240 14.49 -9.55 8.08
CA ILE A 240 15.01 -8.83 6.91
C ILE A 240 14.49 -7.38 6.93
N TYR A 241 15.41 -6.43 6.79
CA TYR A 241 15.13 -5.00 6.85
C TYR A 241 15.61 -4.27 5.60
N LEU A 242 14.83 -3.26 5.19
CA LEU A 242 15.26 -2.23 4.27
C LEU A 242 15.84 -1.04 5.05
N LYS A 243 17.10 -0.71 4.77
CA LYS A 243 17.76 0.49 5.26
C LYS A 243 17.71 1.59 4.19
N VAL A 244 17.37 2.79 4.66
CA VAL A 244 17.49 4.07 3.96
C VAL A 244 17.96 5.12 4.96
N LYS A 245 18.58 6.22 4.50
CA LYS A 245 18.99 7.35 5.35
C LYS A 245 18.26 8.63 4.99
N PRO A 246 17.04 8.85 5.52
CA PRO A 246 16.30 10.08 5.29
C PRO A 246 16.81 11.20 6.20
N GLN A 247 17.26 12.30 5.62
CA GLN A 247 17.56 13.55 6.31
C GLN A 247 16.45 14.56 6.00
N LYS A 248 15.80 15.11 7.03
CA LYS A 248 14.70 16.06 6.83
C LYS A 248 15.21 17.31 6.09
N THR A 249 14.58 17.68 4.97
CA THR A 249 14.92 18.94 4.30
C THR A 249 14.33 20.12 5.06
N ILE A 250 15.03 21.26 5.05
CA ILE A 250 14.49 22.49 5.61
C ILE A 250 14.04 23.37 4.44
N ASN A 251 12.76 23.69 4.38
CA ASN A 251 12.20 24.56 3.36
C ASN A 251 12.29 26.01 3.83
N PHE A 252 13.40 26.71 3.55
CA PHE A 252 13.51 28.12 3.91
C PHE A 252 13.00 29.03 2.80
N PRO A 253 12.29 30.13 3.12
CA PRO A 253 12.22 31.26 2.21
C PRO A 253 13.64 31.81 2.06
N SER A 254 14.14 31.84 0.83
CA SER A 254 15.47 32.32 0.48
C SER A 254 15.78 33.67 1.17
N GLY A 255 16.87 33.72 1.95
CA GLY A 255 17.38 34.97 2.52
C GLY A 255 17.46 35.07 4.05
N THR A 256 17.19 34.01 4.82
CA THR A 256 17.52 34.01 6.26
C THR A 256 18.90 33.41 6.46
N GLY A 257 19.91 34.27 6.63
CA GLY A 257 21.26 33.83 6.99
C GLY A 257 21.21 33.13 8.35
N PHE A 258 21.56 31.84 8.36
CA PHE A 258 21.73 31.07 9.58
C PHE A 258 23.12 31.32 10.17
N PRO A 259 23.27 31.18 11.50
CA PRO A 259 24.57 31.22 12.15
C PRO A 259 25.45 30.12 11.55
N THR A 260 26.69 30.47 11.25
CA THR A 260 27.73 29.56 10.77
C THR A 260 27.74 28.27 11.62
N PRO A 261 27.87 27.09 10.98
CA PRO A 261 27.97 25.82 11.69
C PRO A 261 29.05 25.87 12.76
N ASP A 262 28.76 25.29 13.93
CA ASP A 262 29.74 25.04 14.97
C ASP A 262 30.89 24.20 14.35
N PRO A 263 32.14 24.70 14.30
CA PRO A 263 33.24 24.00 13.65
C PRO A 263 33.59 22.65 14.31
N ASP A 264 33.11 22.39 15.55
CA ASP A 264 33.30 21.14 16.26
C ASP A 264 32.18 20.10 16.03
N ALA A 265 31.05 20.51 15.43
CA ALA A 265 30.02 19.59 14.96
C ALA A 265 30.41 19.15 13.55
N GLY A 266 31.01 17.96 13.43
CA GLY A 266 31.47 17.40 12.15
C GLY A 266 30.50 17.71 11.01
N ALA A 267 31.01 18.27 9.91
CA ALA A 267 30.24 18.92 8.85
C ALA A 267 29.04 18.08 8.36
N THR A 268 27.87 18.29 8.96
CA THR A 268 26.61 17.80 8.41
C THR A 268 26.23 18.75 7.29
N ALA A 269 26.22 18.26 6.05
CA ALA A 269 25.67 19.01 4.93
C ALA A 269 24.28 19.53 5.28
N GLU A 270 24.05 20.83 5.08
CA GLU A 270 22.70 21.36 5.15
C GLU A 270 21.87 20.72 4.01
N PRO A 271 20.65 20.23 4.30
CA PRO A 271 19.79 19.63 3.28
C PRO A 271 19.43 20.61 2.16
N THR A 272 19.28 20.08 0.94
CA THR A 272 18.99 20.92 -0.24
C THR A 272 17.55 21.46 -0.23
N ASN A 273 17.37 22.74 -0.65
CA ASN A 273 16.05 23.37 -0.74
C ASN A 273 15.18 22.79 -1.87
N VAL A 274 13.99 22.27 -1.53
CA VAL A 274 12.99 21.77 -2.48
C VAL A 274 11.69 22.55 -2.31
N ARG A 275 11.16 23.09 -3.42
CA ARG A 275 9.85 23.74 -3.41
C ARG A 275 8.76 22.69 -3.57
N VAL A 276 7.80 22.69 -2.64
CA VAL A 276 6.57 21.90 -2.71
C VAL A 276 5.43 22.81 -3.14
N SER A 277 4.65 22.42 -4.14
CA SER A 277 3.47 23.16 -4.63
C SER A 277 2.28 22.21 -4.71
N GLN A 278 1.20 22.53 -4.00
CA GLN A 278 -0.08 21.83 -4.12
C GLN A 278 -0.75 22.32 -5.41
N LEU A 279 -0.99 21.44 -6.37
CA LEU A 279 -1.58 21.82 -7.66
C LEU A 279 -3.11 21.68 -7.62
N ASP A 280 -3.60 20.55 -7.12
CA ASP A 280 -5.02 20.27 -6.89
C ASP A 280 -5.20 19.29 -5.72
N LEU A 281 -6.39 18.74 -5.53
CA LEU A 281 -6.71 17.80 -4.45
C LEU A 281 -6.07 16.40 -4.61
N ASP A 282 -5.44 16.14 -5.75
CA ASP A 282 -4.92 14.82 -6.12
C ASP A 282 -3.46 14.85 -6.56
N THR A 283 -2.84 16.02 -6.69
CA THR A 283 -1.49 16.19 -7.23
C THR A 283 -0.64 17.22 -6.47
N VAL A 284 0.62 16.84 -6.26
CA VAL A 284 1.69 17.70 -5.72
C VAL A 284 2.79 17.84 -6.77
N ALA A 285 3.37 19.04 -6.89
CA ALA A 285 4.59 19.29 -7.64
C ALA A 285 5.77 19.54 -6.70
N LEU A 286 6.91 18.91 -7.01
CA LEU A 286 8.20 19.12 -6.36
C LEU A 286 9.15 19.76 -7.36
N ARG A 287 9.91 20.79 -6.94
CA ARG A 287 10.98 21.39 -7.76
C ARG A 287 12.25 21.56 -6.94
N LEU A 288 13.34 20.98 -7.43
CA LEU A 288 14.68 21.24 -6.92
C LEU A 288 15.13 22.64 -7.36
N LEU A 289 15.44 23.51 -6.39
CA LEU A 289 15.76 24.91 -6.67
C LEU A 289 17.25 25.16 -6.86
N GLU A 290 18.10 24.39 -6.21
CA GLU A 290 19.56 24.56 -6.18
C GLU A 290 20.26 23.21 -6.33
N PRO A 291 21.53 23.17 -6.77
CA PRO A 291 22.28 21.92 -6.85
C PRO A 291 22.30 21.17 -5.51
N PRO A 292 22.17 19.84 -5.53
CA PRO A 292 22.15 19.02 -4.33
C PRO A 292 23.47 19.08 -3.57
N ILE A 293 23.39 19.18 -2.24
CA ILE A 293 24.54 19.06 -1.34
C ILE A 293 24.47 17.69 -0.66
N TYR A 294 25.51 16.89 -0.84
CA TYR A 294 25.62 15.57 -0.23
C TYR A 294 26.67 15.56 0.88
N PRO A 295 26.46 14.89 2.03
CA PRO A 295 27.46 14.79 3.10
C PRO A 295 28.82 14.26 2.61
N ALA A 296 28.82 13.33 1.66
CA ALA A 296 30.03 12.77 1.04
C ALA A 296 30.85 13.80 0.22
N SER A 297 30.28 14.96 -0.11
CA SER A 297 31.00 16.08 -0.75
C SER A 297 31.67 17.04 0.25
N LEU A 298 31.41 16.89 1.56
CA LEU A 298 31.89 17.79 2.63
C LEU A 298 32.90 17.15 3.59
N GLY A 299 33.30 15.90 3.37
CA GLY A 299 34.32 15.23 4.18
C GLY A 299 35.73 15.83 3.98
N PRO A 300 36.65 15.67 4.96
CA PRO A 300 38.04 16.03 4.75
C PRO A 300 38.62 15.27 3.55
N ALA A 301 39.58 15.88 2.86
CA ALA A 301 40.29 15.23 1.76
C ALA A 301 40.76 13.83 2.19
N PRO A 302 40.53 12.79 1.38
CA PRO A 302 40.69 11.41 1.81
C PRO A 302 42.17 11.11 2.13
N THR A 303 42.41 10.52 3.30
CA THR A 303 43.67 9.84 3.60
C THR A 303 43.76 8.53 2.81
N GLU A 304 44.96 8.16 2.34
CA GLU A 304 45.33 7.03 1.44
C GLU A 304 44.71 5.63 1.68
N LYS A 305 43.88 5.40 2.70
CA LYS A 305 43.50 4.06 3.16
C LYS A 305 42.06 3.63 2.90
N THR A 306 41.15 4.52 2.53
CA THR A 306 39.77 4.14 2.20
C THR A 306 39.59 4.18 0.68
N PRO A 307 39.23 3.07 0.01
CA PRO A 307 38.90 3.09 -1.41
C PRO A 307 37.74 4.07 -1.65
N ILE A 308 38.02 5.22 -2.25
CA ILE A 308 36.99 6.20 -2.60
C ILE A 308 36.25 5.64 -3.81
N VAL A 309 35.04 5.12 -3.62
CA VAL A 309 34.09 5.05 -4.72
C VAL A 309 33.54 6.47 -4.87
N PRO A 310 33.91 7.24 -5.92
CA PRO A 310 33.40 8.59 -6.09
C PRO A 310 31.89 8.53 -6.34
N LEU A 311 31.14 9.50 -5.80
CA LEU A 311 29.72 9.65 -6.15
C LEU A 311 29.62 9.73 -7.69
N PRO A 312 28.78 8.90 -8.34
CA PRO A 312 28.79 8.86 -9.79
C PRO A 312 28.37 10.21 -10.38
N GLU A 313 28.98 10.64 -11.49
CA GLU A 313 28.85 12.01 -11.98
C GLU A 313 27.42 12.40 -12.38
N GLY A 314 26.59 11.42 -12.76
CA GLY A 314 25.18 11.60 -13.12
C GLY A 314 24.25 11.96 -11.95
N TYR A 315 24.78 12.07 -10.72
CA TYR A 315 24.01 12.42 -9.52
C TYR A 315 24.25 13.86 -9.04
N LYS A 316 25.12 14.63 -9.71
CA LYS A 316 25.40 16.04 -9.36
C LYS A 316 24.23 16.99 -9.64
N ASP A 317 23.32 16.65 -10.56
CA ASP A 317 22.16 17.46 -10.96
C ASP A 317 20.82 16.88 -10.47
N ARG A 318 20.88 15.82 -9.67
CA ARG A 318 19.72 15.06 -9.20
C ARG A 318 19.70 14.96 -7.69
N LEU A 319 18.53 15.06 -7.08
CA LEU A 319 18.33 14.88 -5.65
C LEU A 319 17.33 13.74 -5.39
N PRO A 320 17.77 12.60 -4.83
CA PRO A 320 16.88 11.55 -4.38
C PRO A 320 16.18 12.00 -3.09
N VAL A 321 14.86 11.90 -3.06
CA VAL A 321 14.03 12.32 -1.93
C VAL A 321 12.98 11.28 -1.59
N MET A 322 12.64 11.21 -0.31
CA MET A 322 11.48 10.51 0.21
C MET A 322 10.43 11.55 0.62
N LEU A 323 9.26 11.46 0.00
CA LEU A 323 8.08 12.25 0.31
C LEU A 323 7.15 11.43 1.21
N LEU A 324 6.62 12.05 2.26
CA LEU A 324 5.52 11.52 3.06
C LEU A 324 4.32 12.44 2.92
N LEU A 325 3.23 11.93 2.34
CA LEU A 325 1.96 12.64 2.22
C LEU A 325 1.00 12.12 3.28
N LYS A 326 0.49 13.01 4.13
CA LYS A 326 -0.45 12.69 5.19
C LYS A 326 -1.76 13.45 4.98
N VAL A 327 -2.89 12.76 5.06
CA VAL A 327 -4.24 13.35 4.96
C VAL A 327 -4.88 13.40 6.34
#